data_AF-A0A1Z8NA59-F1
#
_entry.id   AF-A0A1Z8NA59-F1
#
_cell.length_a   1.000
_cell.length_b   1.000
_cell.length_c   1.000
_cell.angle_alpha   90.00
_cell.angle_beta   90.00
_cell.angle_gamma   90.00
#
_symmetry.space_group_name_H-M   'P 1'
#
loop_
_entity.id
_entity.type
_entity.pdbx_description
1 polymer ?
#
loop_
_entity_poly.entity_id
_entity_poly.type
_entity_poly.pdbx_seq_one_letter_code
_entity_poly.pdbx_strand_id
1 'polypeptide(L)'
;MRRKKFKKSKFITGVILICIFGGFYLFSSKPEAVKKIVKKTINYTKLKVSGSYSARLKDKMSAYINTVERTGITPCRNEEDIKSRRNLYKLDAGNYYSIDRLDYSHAYLSKKGKELLERIEADFGEKIYTTDLRDSRFIVTSLTRTKENVRRLRRNNGNASDRSAHMYGGCFDITYARFENDKKKLTANDIYRLKETLAQVIYELKEKKKCWAITEKRQPCFHVVAR
;
A
#
# COMPACT_ATOMS: atom_id res chain seq x y z
N MET A 1 52.00 53.06 4.29
CA MET A 1 50.55 52.73 4.18
C MET A 1 50.37 51.24 3.85
N ARG A 2 50.06 50.37 4.82
CA ARG A 2 49.78 48.93 4.57
C ARG A 2 48.66 48.44 5.49
N ARG A 3 47.41 48.49 5.02
CA ARG A 3 46.23 47.97 5.73
C ARG A 3 46.24 46.43 5.69
N LYS A 4 46.39 45.79 6.85
CA LYS A 4 46.23 44.33 7.03
C LYS A 4 44.76 43.91 6.77
N LYS A 5 44.45 43.49 5.54
CA LYS A 5 43.21 42.74 5.20
C LYS A 5 43.40 41.26 5.54
N PHE A 6 43.44 40.90 6.81
CA PHE A 6 43.43 39.50 7.22
C PHE A 6 42.63 39.38 8.52
N LYS A 7 41.44 38.76 8.46
CA LYS A 7 40.82 37.96 9.54
C LYS A 7 39.35 37.57 9.30
N LYS A 8 38.58 38.28 8.46
CA LYS A 8 37.15 37.97 8.26
C LYS A 8 36.88 36.65 7.51
N SER A 9 37.63 36.36 6.44
CA SER A 9 37.39 35.17 5.59
C SER A 9 37.61 33.85 6.34
N LYS A 10 38.74 33.68 7.04
CA LYS A 10 39.07 32.45 7.79
C LYS A 10 38.11 32.18 8.96
N PHE A 11 37.55 33.24 9.55
CA PHE A 11 36.58 33.11 10.63
C PHE A 11 35.24 32.57 10.11
N ILE A 12 34.79 33.06 8.95
CA ILE A 12 33.57 32.57 8.30
C ILE A 12 33.72 31.10 7.88
N THR A 13 34.88 30.71 7.33
CA THR A 13 35.13 29.30 6.96
C THR A 13 35.15 28.38 8.18
N GLY A 14 35.75 28.81 9.30
CA GLY A 14 35.77 28.05 10.55
C GLY A 14 34.38 27.84 11.15
N VAL A 15 33.52 28.86 11.13
CA VAL A 15 32.14 28.76 11.63
C VAL A 15 31.30 27.81 10.77
N ILE A 16 31.45 27.84 9.44
CA ILE A 16 30.73 26.92 8.54
C ILE A 16 31.13 25.46 8.81
N LEU A 17 32.43 25.18 8.97
CA LEU A 17 32.93 23.84 9.28
C LEU A 17 32.39 23.31 10.62
N ILE A 18 32.36 24.16 11.65
CA ILE A 18 31.81 23.80 12.96
C ILE A 18 30.31 23.50 12.87
N CYS A 19 29.54 24.26 12.09
CA CYS A 19 28.12 23.99 11.88
C CYS A 19 27.88 22.67 11.12
N ILE A 20 28.69 22.35 10.11
CA ILE A 20 28.59 21.11 9.34
C ILE A 20 28.95 19.90 10.21
N PHE A 21 30.09 19.94 10.90
CA PHE A 21 30.52 18.85 11.78
C PHE A 21 29.60 18.70 12.99
N GLY A 22 29.14 19.80 13.58
CA GLY A 22 28.17 19.79 14.68
C GLY A 22 26.82 19.24 14.24
N GLY A 23 26.35 19.61 13.05
CA GLY A 23 25.13 19.06 12.44
C GLY A 23 25.24 17.57 12.14
N PHE A 24 26.38 17.13 11.59
CA PHE A 24 26.65 15.71 11.31
C PHE A 24 26.79 14.89 12.59
N TYR A 25 27.44 15.43 13.63
CA TYR A 25 27.55 14.80 14.93
C TYR A 25 26.19 14.67 15.61
N LEU A 26 25.37 15.73 15.62
CA LEU A 26 23.99 15.67 16.12
C LEU A 26 23.13 14.64 15.35
N PHE A 27 23.29 14.57 14.03
CA PHE A 27 22.60 13.60 13.18
C PHE A 27 23.03 12.16 13.48
N SER A 28 24.32 11.92 13.71
CA SER A 28 24.89 10.60 13.99
C SER A 28 24.64 10.15 15.44
N SER A 29 24.75 11.04 16.42
CA SER A 29 24.64 10.71 17.84
C SER A 29 23.20 10.69 18.37
N LYS A 30 22.27 11.43 17.75
CA LYS A 30 20.85 11.50 18.19
C LYS A 30 19.87 11.50 17.00
N PRO A 31 19.87 10.47 16.15
CA PRO A 31 19.02 10.41 14.96
C PRO A 31 17.52 10.54 15.29
N GLU A 32 17.08 10.00 16.43
CA GLU A 32 15.67 10.09 16.85
C GLU A 32 15.24 11.48 17.34
N ALA A 33 16.15 12.25 17.94
CA ALA A 33 15.87 13.64 18.30
C ALA A 33 15.77 14.52 17.05
N VAL A 34 16.65 14.30 16.06
CA VAL A 34 16.60 15.01 14.78
C VAL A 34 15.32 14.66 14.02
N LYS A 35 14.96 13.37 13.91
CA LYS A 35 13.68 12.94 13.33
C LYS A 35 12.48 13.59 14.04
N LYS A 36 12.50 13.68 15.37
CA LYS A 36 11.43 14.32 16.17
C LYS A 36 11.33 15.83 15.91
N ILE A 37 12.47 16.53 15.79
CA ILE A 37 12.50 17.97 15.46
C ILE A 37 12.01 18.20 14.03
N VAL A 38 12.52 17.46 13.04
CA VAL A 38 12.06 17.53 11.66
C VAL A 38 10.56 17.25 11.56
N LYS A 39 10.06 16.26 12.29
CA LYS A 39 8.62 15.93 12.35
C LYS A 39 7.77 17.05 12.98
N LYS A 40 8.33 17.85 13.90
CA LYS A 40 7.66 19.01 14.52
C LYS A 40 7.62 20.23 13.58
N THR A 41 8.52 20.30 12.60
CA THR A 41 8.63 21.44 11.66
C THR A 41 7.88 21.20 10.34
N ILE A 42 7.52 19.97 9.98
CA ILE A 42 6.73 19.70 8.78
C ILE A 42 5.28 20.13 9.02
N ASN A 43 4.89 21.24 8.40
CA ASN A 43 3.50 21.68 8.35
C ASN A 43 2.76 20.79 7.32
N TYR A 44 1.98 19.83 7.79
CA TYR A 44 1.31 18.88 6.91
C TYR A 44 0.23 19.57 6.08
N THR A 45 0.25 19.33 4.78
CA THR A 45 -0.77 19.87 3.87
C THR A 45 -2.05 19.04 3.96
N LYS A 46 -3.21 19.64 3.68
CA LYS A 46 -4.44 18.86 3.58
C LYS A 46 -4.37 17.97 2.33
N LEU A 47 -4.54 16.65 2.47
CA LEU A 47 -4.60 15.73 1.32
C LEU A 47 -5.69 16.20 0.35
N LYS A 48 -5.32 16.42 -0.91
CA LYS A 48 -6.23 16.84 -1.99
C LYS A 48 -6.58 15.63 -2.85
N VAL A 49 -7.83 15.58 -3.30
CA VAL A 49 -8.32 14.57 -4.23
C VAL A 49 -8.35 15.19 -5.62
N SER A 50 -7.68 14.57 -6.59
CA SER A 50 -7.59 15.08 -7.97
C SER A 50 -8.72 14.62 -8.89
N GLY A 51 -9.65 13.79 -8.40
CA GLY A 51 -10.82 13.34 -9.17
C GLY A 51 -11.48 12.09 -8.57
N SER A 52 -12.49 11.56 -9.26
CA SER A 52 -13.12 10.29 -8.89
C SER A 52 -12.50 9.13 -9.68
N TYR A 53 -11.48 8.50 -9.10
CA TYR A 53 -10.77 7.37 -9.70
C TYR A 53 -11.45 6.05 -9.40
N SER A 54 -12.12 5.92 -8.25
CA SER A 54 -12.84 4.69 -7.92
C SER A 54 -13.91 4.36 -8.97
N ALA A 55 -14.55 5.38 -9.53
CA ALA A 55 -15.51 5.23 -10.62
C ALA A 55 -14.89 4.74 -11.94
N ARG A 56 -13.57 4.78 -12.12
CA ARG A 56 -12.86 4.41 -13.36
C ARG A 56 -12.33 2.97 -13.35
N LEU A 57 -12.36 2.30 -12.19
CA LEU A 57 -11.98 0.89 -12.04
C LEU A 57 -13.18 0.00 -12.39
N LYS A 58 -13.31 -0.35 -13.68
CA LYS A 58 -14.45 -1.08 -14.24
C LYS A 58 -14.04 -2.27 -15.12
N ASP A 59 -12.87 -2.86 -14.87
CA ASP A 59 -12.48 -4.04 -15.63
C ASP A 59 -13.52 -5.16 -15.43
N LYS A 60 -13.68 -6.04 -16.41
CA LYS A 60 -14.59 -7.19 -16.30
C LYS A 60 -13.79 -8.42 -15.90
N MET A 61 -14.37 -9.28 -15.05
CA MET A 61 -13.78 -10.57 -14.67
C MET A 61 -13.34 -11.40 -15.88
N SER A 62 -14.15 -11.42 -16.94
CA SER A 62 -13.84 -12.10 -18.20
C SER A 62 -12.54 -11.62 -18.88
N ALA A 63 -12.08 -10.40 -18.57
CA ALA A 63 -10.84 -9.85 -19.13
C ALA A 63 -9.57 -10.46 -18.53
N TYR A 64 -9.64 -11.03 -17.32
CA TYR A 64 -8.45 -11.52 -16.62
C TYR A 64 -8.54 -12.96 -16.14
N ILE A 65 -9.74 -13.53 -15.92
CA ILE A 65 -9.84 -14.87 -15.28
C ILE A 65 -9.03 -15.93 -16.03
N ASN A 66 -9.12 -15.99 -17.36
CA ASN A 66 -8.36 -16.93 -18.19
C ASN A 66 -6.84 -16.67 -18.12
N THR A 67 -6.42 -15.42 -17.95
CA THR A 67 -5.01 -15.06 -17.84
C THR A 67 -4.45 -15.49 -16.49
N VAL A 68 -5.21 -15.25 -15.42
CA VAL A 68 -4.84 -15.60 -14.05
C VAL A 68 -4.69 -17.11 -13.88
N GLU A 69 -5.52 -17.91 -14.56
CA GLU A 69 -5.40 -19.38 -14.57
C GLU A 69 -4.13 -19.91 -15.23
N ARG A 70 -3.60 -19.16 -16.19
CA ARG A 70 -2.40 -19.53 -16.94
C ARG A 70 -1.11 -19.07 -16.25
N THR A 71 -1.18 -18.54 -15.03
CA THR A 71 -0.01 -18.07 -14.26
C THR A 71 0.85 -19.19 -13.70
N GLY A 72 0.42 -20.46 -13.82
CA GLY A 72 1.14 -21.64 -13.33
C GLY A 72 0.91 -21.94 -11.85
N ILE A 73 0.07 -21.18 -11.16
CA ILE A 73 -0.33 -21.46 -9.78
C ILE A 73 -1.60 -22.31 -9.81
N THR A 74 -1.49 -23.58 -9.42
CA THR A 74 -2.68 -24.44 -9.30
C THR A 74 -3.43 -24.15 -8.00
N PRO A 75 -4.77 -24.06 -8.00
CA PRO A 75 -5.54 -23.82 -6.79
C PRO A 75 -5.26 -24.83 -5.68
N CYS A 76 -4.84 -24.30 -4.52
CA CYS A 76 -4.52 -25.09 -3.34
C CYS A 76 -5.78 -25.72 -2.74
N ARG A 77 -5.67 -26.94 -2.22
CA ARG A 77 -6.79 -27.68 -1.63
C ARG A 77 -7.24 -27.05 -0.30
N ASN A 78 -6.29 -26.79 0.58
CA ASN A 78 -6.48 -26.31 1.95
C ASN A 78 -5.24 -25.51 2.41
N GLU A 79 -5.19 -25.16 3.69
CA GLU A 79 -4.09 -24.38 4.27
C GLU A 79 -2.75 -25.10 4.24
N GLU A 80 -2.69 -26.40 4.51
CA GLU A 80 -1.41 -27.13 4.49
C GLU A 80 -0.81 -27.17 3.07
N ASP A 81 -1.67 -27.32 2.05
CA ASP A 81 -1.26 -27.20 0.65
C ASP A 81 -0.68 -25.80 0.38
N ILE A 82 -1.33 -24.72 0.83
CA ILE A 82 -0.83 -23.35 0.60
C ILE A 82 0.56 -23.11 1.21
N LYS A 83 0.79 -23.61 2.42
CA LYS A 83 2.07 -23.49 3.13
C LYS A 83 3.20 -24.24 2.43
N SER A 84 2.87 -25.34 1.73
CA SER A 84 3.85 -26.16 1.00
C SER A 84 4.28 -25.56 -0.35
N ARG A 85 3.57 -24.54 -0.87
CA ARG A 85 3.84 -23.97 -2.18
C ARG A 85 5.05 -23.04 -2.17
N ARG A 86 6.08 -23.40 -2.95
CA ARG A 86 7.28 -22.57 -3.15
C ARG A 86 7.04 -21.27 -3.93
N ASN A 87 5.93 -21.20 -4.67
CA ASN A 87 5.56 -20.05 -5.51
C ASN A 87 4.46 -19.17 -4.88
N LEU A 88 4.12 -19.41 -3.62
CA LEU A 88 3.27 -18.55 -2.80
C LEU A 88 4.06 -18.07 -1.59
N TYR A 89 4.02 -16.76 -1.35
CA TYR A 89 4.78 -16.09 -0.33
C TYR A 89 3.82 -15.59 0.72
N LYS A 90 4.09 -15.95 1.99
CA LYS A 90 3.35 -15.41 3.12
C LYS A 90 3.58 -13.90 3.19
N LEU A 91 2.53 -13.18 3.56
CA LEU A 91 2.53 -11.74 3.74
C LEU A 91 2.28 -11.40 5.20
N ASP A 92 2.97 -10.35 5.64
CA ASP A 92 2.75 -9.67 6.89
C ASP A 92 2.24 -8.25 6.60
N ALA A 93 1.81 -7.53 7.65
CA ALA A 93 1.41 -6.14 7.48
C ALA A 93 2.58 -5.27 6.99
N GLY A 94 2.26 -4.24 6.18
CA GLY A 94 3.22 -3.25 5.73
C GLY A 94 3.22 -1.98 6.57
N ASN A 95 3.99 -0.98 6.11
CA ASN A 95 4.01 0.37 6.65
C ASN A 95 2.73 1.15 6.30
N TYR A 96 2.21 0.95 5.08
CA TYR A 96 1.02 1.67 4.58
C TYR A 96 -0.19 0.77 4.33
N TYR A 97 -0.11 -0.50 4.74
CA TYR A 97 -1.27 -1.39 4.76
C TYR A 97 -1.28 -2.34 5.94
N SER A 98 -2.46 -2.75 6.36
CA SER A 98 -2.69 -3.87 7.26
C SER A 98 -3.41 -5.01 6.54
N ILE A 99 -3.33 -6.21 7.13
CA ILE A 99 -4.09 -7.37 6.67
C ILE A 99 -5.17 -7.63 7.71
N ASP A 100 -6.42 -7.66 7.27
CA ASP A 100 -7.56 -7.94 8.13
C ASP A 100 -7.61 -9.41 8.55
N ARG A 101 -8.52 -9.76 9.45
CA ARG A 101 -8.87 -11.15 9.71
C ARG A 101 -9.39 -11.81 8.43
N LEU A 102 -8.75 -12.90 8.01
CA LEU A 102 -9.08 -13.60 6.78
C LEU A 102 -9.93 -14.85 7.06
N ASP A 103 -11.26 -14.72 7.05
CA ASP A 103 -12.15 -15.87 7.32
C ASP A 103 -12.23 -16.88 6.15
N TYR A 104 -12.03 -16.38 4.93
CA TYR A 104 -12.16 -17.18 3.68
C TYR A 104 -10.96 -17.04 2.75
N SER A 105 -9.79 -16.69 3.27
CA SER A 105 -8.54 -16.65 2.49
C SER A 105 -7.34 -16.78 3.42
N HIS A 106 -6.15 -16.87 2.84
CA HIS A 106 -4.89 -16.92 3.57
C HIS A 106 -3.97 -15.81 3.06
N ALA A 107 -3.16 -15.23 3.95
CA ALA A 107 -2.24 -14.13 3.70
C ALA A 107 -1.03 -14.59 2.86
N TYR A 108 -1.29 -15.05 1.66
CA TYR A 108 -0.30 -15.49 0.70
C TYR A 108 -0.59 -14.84 -0.65
N LEU A 109 0.46 -14.51 -1.39
CA LEU A 109 0.36 -14.13 -2.80
C LEU A 109 1.50 -14.78 -3.59
N SER A 110 1.27 -14.92 -4.89
CA SER A 110 2.33 -15.14 -5.87
C SER A 110 3.37 -14.02 -5.85
N LYS A 111 4.53 -14.25 -6.47
CA LYS A 111 5.55 -13.20 -6.63
C LYS A 111 4.96 -11.93 -7.26
N LYS A 112 4.24 -12.06 -8.38
CA LYS A 112 3.59 -10.91 -9.06
C LYS A 112 2.55 -10.21 -8.19
N GLY A 113 1.74 -10.97 -7.47
CA GLY A 113 0.72 -10.42 -6.56
C GLY A 113 1.36 -9.62 -5.43
N LYS A 114 2.42 -10.16 -4.82
CA LYS A 114 3.22 -9.50 -3.77
C LYS A 114 3.86 -8.21 -4.27
N GLU A 115 4.56 -8.27 -5.41
CA GLU A 115 5.21 -7.09 -6.02
C GLU A 115 4.20 -5.99 -6.36
N LEU A 116 3.00 -6.35 -6.82
CA LEU A 116 1.94 -5.38 -7.06
C LEU A 116 1.45 -4.73 -5.75
N LEU A 117 1.22 -5.51 -4.70
CA LEU A 117 0.77 -4.99 -3.40
C LEU A 117 1.82 -4.06 -2.78
N GLU A 118 3.09 -4.46 -2.80
CA GLU A 118 4.22 -3.63 -2.36
C GLU A 118 4.33 -2.34 -3.17
N ARG A 119 4.04 -2.41 -4.48
CA ARG A 119 4.02 -1.22 -5.33
C ARG A 119 2.88 -0.28 -4.98
N ILE A 120 1.67 -0.81 -4.76
CA ILE A 120 0.51 -0.02 -4.33
C ILE A 120 0.81 0.63 -2.97
N GLU A 121 1.43 -0.11 -2.05
CA GLU A 121 1.85 0.40 -0.75
C GLU A 121 2.79 1.60 -0.88
N ALA A 122 3.87 1.45 -1.66
CA ALA A 122 4.86 2.49 -1.87
C ALA A 122 4.24 3.76 -2.51
N ASP A 123 3.50 3.58 -3.61
CA ASP A 123 2.90 4.69 -4.36
C ASP A 123 1.79 5.39 -3.51
N PHE A 124 1.04 4.65 -2.68
CA PHE A 124 0.07 5.24 -1.75
C PHE A 124 0.74 6.01 -0.62
N GLY A 125 1.76 5.43 0.00
CA GLY A 125 2.56 6.06 1.05
C GLY A 125 3.17 7.38 0.58
N GLU A 126 3.73 7.40 -0.63
CA GLU A 126 4.27 8.61 -1.26
C GLU A 126 3.22 9.73 -1.36
N LYS A 127 2.02 9.41 -1.84
CA LYS A 127 0.95 10.41 -2.02
C LYS A 127 0.47 11.01 -0.69
N ILE A 128 0.52 10.27 0.41
CA ILE A 128 0.02 10.75 1.71
C ILE A 128 1.11 11.26 2.65
N TYR A 129 2.40 10.98 2.38
CA TYR A 129 3.51 11.19 3.32
C TYR A 129 3.63 12.62 3.89
N THR A 130 3.34 13.62 3.05
CA THR A 130 3.44 15.06 3.38
C THR A 130 2.10 15.67 3.81
N THR A 131 1.09 14.84 4.06
CA THR A 131 -0.29 15.28 4.28
C THR A 131 -0.80 15.04 5.70
N ASP A 132 -1.96 15.63 6.02
CA ASP A 132 -2.69 15.46 7.27
C ASP A 132 -3.17 14.02 7.53
N LEU A 133 -2.95 13.10 6.58
CA LEU A 133 -3.36 11.70 6.63
C LEU A 133 -2.19 10.72 6.44
N ARG A 134 -0.94 11.19 6.57
CA ARG A 134 0.28 10.38 6.37
C ARG A 134 0.42 9.11 7.20
N ASP A 135 -0.21 9.05 8.37
CA ASP A 135 -0.15 7.90 9.27
C ASP A 135 -1.34 6.94 9.05
N SER A 136 -1.95 6.98 7.84
CA SER A 136 -3.07 6.11 7.48
C SER A 136 -2.61 4.88 6.72
N ARG A 137 -3.28 3.75 6.95
CA ARG A 137 -3.03 2.47 6.29
C ARG A 137 -4.30 1.96 5.61
N PHE A 138 -4.19 1.45 4.39
CA PHE A 138 -5.28 0.72 3.76
C PHE A 138 -5.34 -0.71 4.28
N ILE A 139 -6.47 -1.40 4.07
CA ILE A 139 -6.72 -2.69 4.72
C ILE A 139 -7.01 -3.74 3.65
N VAL A 140 -6.17 -4.77 3.58
CA VAL A 140 -6.36 -5.91 2.69
C VAL A 140 -7.28 -6.93 3.37
N THR A 141 -8.41 -7.25 2.74
CA THR A 141 -9.48 -8.06 3.35
C THR A 141 -9.62 -9.46 2.75
N SER A 142 -9.00 -9.72 1.60
CA SER A 142 -8.99 -11.06 0.99
C SER A 142 -7.73 -11.22 0.15
N LEU A 143 -7.07 -12.37 0.24
CA LEU A 143 -5.88 -12.70 -0.55
C LEU A 143 -6.07 -14.06 -1.23
N THR A 144 -5.16 -15.02 -1.06
CA THR A 144 -5.27 -16.31 -1.76
C THR A 144 -6.34 -17.19 -1.13
N ARG A 145 -7.26 -17.72 -1.95
CA ARG A 145 -8.31 -18.66 -1.53
C ARG A 145 -7.95 -20.09 -1.90
N THR A 146 -8.20 -21.01 -0.98
CA THR A 146 -8.13 -22.46 -1.24
C THR A 146 -9.48 -22.97 -1.73
N LYS A 147 -9.49 -24.19 -2.32
CA LYS A 147 -10.74 -24.88 -2.69
C LYS A 147 -11.67 -25.05 -1.49
N GLU A 148 -11.12 -25.33 -0.32
CA GLU A 148 -11.88 -25.40 0.93
C GLU A 148 -12.50 -24.05 1.30
N ASN A 149 -11.75 -22.94 1.21
CA ASN A 149 -12.31 -21.61 1.47
C ASN A 149 -13.47 -21.30 0.52
N VAL A 150 -13.32 -21.61 -0.78
CA VAL A 150 -14.39 -21.40 -1.77
C VAL A 150 -15.63 -22.23 -1.44
N ARG A 151 -15.47 -23.51 -1.08
CA ARG A 151 -16.59 -24.36 -0.65
C ARG A 151 -17.30 -23.80 0.57
N ARG A 152 -16.57 -23.33 1.59
CA ARG A 152 -17.14 -22.72 2.80
C ARG A 152 -17.85 -21.41 2.49
N LEU A 153 -17.24 -20.55 1.67
CA LEU A 153 -17.83 -19.26 1.27
C LEU A 153 -19.16 -19.46 0.53
N ARG A 154 -19.21 -20.43 -0.39
CA ARG A 154 -20.42 -20.72 -1.20
C ARG A 154 -21.61 -21.21 -0.38
N ARG A 155 -21.39 -21.80 0.81
CA ARG A 155 -22.49 -22.19 1.70
C ARG A 155 -23.28 -20.99 2.21
N ASN A 156 -22.59 -19.87 2.44
CA ASN A 156 -23.17 -18.66 3.03
C ASN A 156 -23.38 -17.54 2.01
N ASN A 157 -22.91 -17.71 0.78
CA ASN A 157 -22.99 -16.71 -0.28
C ASN A 157 -23.37 -17.36 -1.61
N GLY A 158 -24.65 -17.32 -1.95
CA GLY A 158 -25.17 -17.85 -3.21
C GLY A 158 -24.59 -17.17 -4.46
N ASN A 159 -24.00 -15.98 -4.32
CA ASN A 159 -23.36 -15.27 -5.44
C ASN A 159 -21.88 -15.66 -5.63
N ALA A 160 -21.29 -16.47 -4.74
CA ALA A 160 -19.88 -16.83 -4.85
C ALA A 160 -19.66 -17.84 -5.98
N SER A 161 -18.83 -17.45 -6.95
CA SER A 161 -18.39 -18.34 -8.03
C SER A 161 -17.43 -19.41 -7.49
N ASP A 162 -17.50 -20.59 -8.09
CA ASP A 162 -16.54 -21.68 -7.97
C ASP A 162 -15.17 -21.33 -8.58
N ARG A 163 -15.15 -20.43 -9.56
CA ARG A 163 -13.97 -19.98 -10.30
C ARG A 163 -13.62 -18.55 -9.91
N SER A 164 -12.65 -18.40 -9.01
CA SER A 164 -12.24 -17.09 -8.47
C SER A 164 -10.76 -16.80 -8.76
N ALA A 165 -10.45 -15.57 -9.18
CA ALA A 165 -9.07 -15.12 -9.39
C ALA A 165 -8.20 -15.23 -8.13
N HIS A 166 -8.80 -15.15 -6.93
CA HIS A 166 -8.08 -15.36 -5.66
C HIS A 166 -7.47 -16.75 -5.52
N MET A 167 -7.90 -17.75 -6.28
CA MET A 167 -7.39 -19.11 -6.16
C MET A 167 -5.97 -19.28 -6.74
N TYR A 168 -5.48 -18.27 -7.45
CA TYR A 168 -4.25 -18.33 -8.24
C TYR A 168 -3.16 -17.38 -7.71
N GLY A 169 -3.34 -16.81 -6.50
CA GLY A 169 -2.32 -16.01 -5.82
C GLY A 169 -1.98 -14.65 -6.45
N GLY A 170 -2.62 -14.27 -7.54
CA GLY A 170 -2.41 -12.96 -8.20
C GLY A 170 -3.41 -11.89 -7.78
N CYS A 171 -4.31 -12.18 -6.85
CA CYS A 171 -5.50 -11.37 -6.61
C CYS A 171 -5.74 -11.11 -5.12
N PHE A 172 -6.11 -9.88 -4.80
CA PHE A 172 -6.43 -9.42 -3.46
C PHE A 172 -7.52 -8.34 -3.48
N ASP A 173 -8.27 -8.26 -2.38
CA ASP A 173 -9.30 -7.25 -2.16
C ASP A 173 -8.82 -6.25 -1.11
N ILE A 174 -8.95 -4.95 -1.41
CA ILE A 174 -8.66 -3.86 -0.48
C ILE A 174 -9.96 -3.14 -0.15
N THR A 175 -10.38 -3.09 1.11
CA THR A 175 -11.60 -2.32 1.44
C THR A 175 -11.37 -0.84 1.24
N TYR A 176 -12.38 -0.15 0.70
CA TYR A 176 -12.40 1.31 0.61
C TYR A 176 -13.34 1.95 1.62
N ALA A 177 -14.04 1.16 2.41
CA ALA A 177 -15.03 1.64 3.38
C ALA A 177 -14.38 2.16 4.67
N ARG A 178 -13.16 1.69 4.98
CA ARG A 178 -12.42 2.05 6.18
C ARG A 178 -10.91 1.97 5.96
N PHE A 179 -10.20 2.71 6.79
CA PHE A 179 -8.75 2.78 6.84
C PHE A 179 -8.34 2.81 8.31
N GLU A 180 -7.11 2.39 8.60
CA GLU A 180 -6.51 2.56 9.92
C GLU A 180 -5.74 3.87 9.97
N ASN A 181 -5.65 4.48 11.16
CA ASN A 181 -4.78 5.62 11.40
C ASN A 181 -4.34 5.62 12.87
N ASP A 182 -3.03 5.66 13.10
CA ASP A 182 -2.45 5.49 14.45
C ASP A 182 -2.49 6.79 15.29
N LYS A 183 -2.89 7.92 14.71
CA LYS A 183 -2.83 9.25 15.34
C LYS A 183 -4.18 9.91 15.54
N LYS A 184 -5.18 9.59 14.72
CA LYS A 184 -6.51 10.21 14.83
C LYS A 184 -7.61 9.28 14.33
N LYS A 185 -8.83 9.51 14.85
CA LYS A 185 -10.03 8.95 14.26
C LYS A 185 -10.30 9.59 12.91
N LEU A 186 -10.54 8.78 11.89
CA LEU A 186 -10.83 9.25 10.54
C LEU A 186 -12.30 9.69 10.42
N THR A 187 -12.51 10.86 9.86
CA THR A 187 -13.85 11.34 9.47
C THR A 187 -14.31 10.71 8.15
N ALA A 188 -15.60 10.83 7.82
CA ALA A 188 -16.12 10.39 6.52
C ALA A 188 -15.39 11.07 5.34
N ASN A 189 -15.04 12.36 5.49
CA ASN A 189 -14.27 13.09 4.49
C ASN A 189 -12.82 12.56 4.39
N ASP A 190 -12.19 12.18 5.50
CA ASP A 190 -10.87 11.54 5.45
C ASP A 190 -10.90 10.22 4.70
N ILE A 191 -11.89 9.36 5.00
CA ILE A 191 -12.08 8.07 4.33
C ILE A 191 -12.32 8.28 2.83
N TYR A 192 -13.14 9.27 2.44
CA TYR A 192 -13.36 9.60 1.03
C TYR A 192 -12.05 9.99 0.33
N ARG A 193 -11.24 10.84 0.97
CA ARG A 193 -9.96 11.27 0.40
C ARG A 193 -8.99 10.10 0.24
N LEU A 194 -8.83 9.26 1.27
CA LEU A 194 -7.97 8.07 1.23
C LEU A 194 -8.45 7.07 0.17
N LYS A 195 -9.76 6.85 0.06
CA LYS A 195 -10.37 6.00 -0.96
C LYS A 195 -9.99 6.47 -2.37
N GLU A 196 -10.18 7.74 -2.69
CA GLU A 196 -9.91 8.24 -4.05
C GLU A 196 -8.41 8.31 -4.34
N THR A 197 -7.57 8.60 -3.33
CA THR A 197 -6.10 8.51 -3.46
C THR A 197 -5.63 7.08 -3.72
N LEU A 198 -6.16 6.09 -3.00
CA LEU A 198 -5.84 4.68 -3.24
C LEU A 198 -6.34 4.23 -4.62
N ALA A 199 -7.56 4.61 -5.00
CA ALA A 199 -8.11 4.32 -6.32
C ALA A 199 -7.27 4.96 -7.44
N GLN A 200 -6.73 6.16 -7.22
CA GLN A 200 -5.80 6.81 -8.15
C GLN A 200 -4.53 5.99 -8.35
N VAL A 201 -3.91 5.50 -7.27
CA VAL A 201 -2.72 4.63 -7.36
C VAL A 201 -3.01 3.38 -8.18
N ILE A 202 -4.11 2.68 -7.86
CA ILE A 202 -4.53 1.47 -8.57
C ILE A 202 -4.81 1.80 -10.05
N TYR A 203 -5.46 2.94 -10.32
CA TYR A 203 -5.74 3.40 -11.67
C TYR A 203 -4.46 3.67 -12.47
N GLU A 204 -3.49 4.37 -11.89
CA GLU A 204 -2.20 4.66 -12.52
C GLU A 204 -1.42 3.36 -12.87
N LEU A 205 -1.47 2.35 -11.99
CA LEU A 205 -0.87 1.03 -12.24
C LEU A 205 -1.63 0.25 -13.32
N LYS A 206 -2.96 0.36 -13.36
CA LYS A 206 -3.81 -0.23 -14.41
C LYS A 206 -3.49 0.38 -15.78
N GLU A 207 -3.36 1.69 -15.89
CA GLU A 207 -2.97 2.36 -17.15
C GLU A 207 -1.59 1.90 -17.64
N LYS A 208 -0.67 1.63 -16.70
CA LYS A 208 0.64 1.01 -16.98
C LYS A 208 0.58 -0.50 -17.24
N LYS A 209 -0.61 -1.09 -17.37
CA LYS A 209 -0.86 -2.53 -17.58
C LYS A 209 -0.22 -3.42 -16.52
N LYS A 210 -0.10 -2.95 -15.27
CA LYS A 210 0.44 -3.74 -14.15
C LYS A 210 -0.63 -4.55 -13.43
N CYS A 211 -1.89 -4.14 -13.55
CA CYS A 211 -3.01 -4.84 -12.94
C CYS A 211 -4.31 -4.63 -13.71
N TRP A 212 -5.29 -5.49 -13.43
CA TRP A 212 -6.71 -5.23 -13.62
C TRP A 212 -7.32 -4.83 -12.29
N ALA A 213 -8.36 -4.00 -12.32
CA ALA A 213 -9.04 -3.57 -11.11
C ALA A 213 -10.53 -3.26 -11.31
N ILE A 214 -11.32 -3.60 -10.29
CA ILE A 214 -12.77 -3.37 -10.23
C ILE A 214 -13.11 -2.73 -8.90
N THR A 215 -13.98 -1.71 -8.92
CA THR A 215 -14.64 -1.23 -7.70
C THR A 215 -15.92 -2.05 -7.46
N GLU A 216 -15.86 -2.94 -6.47
CA GLU A 216 -17.00 -3.75 -6.02
C GLU A 216 -17.88 -2.91 -5.10
N LYS A 217 -19.17 -2.74 -5.46
CA LYS A 217 -20.11 -1.93 -4.66
C LYS A 217 -20.81 -2.72 -3.57
N ARG A 218 -21.12 -4.00 -3.84
CA ARG A 218 -21.86 -4.87 -2.90
C ARG A 218 -21.00 -5.28 -1.72
N GLN A 219 -19.71 -5.49 -1.95
CA GLN A 219 -18.68 -5.67 -0.94
C GLN A 219 -17.73 -4.50 -1.16
N PRO A 220 -17.71 -3.46 -0.30
CA PRO A 220 -17.04 -2.19 -0.60
C PRO A 220 -15.52 -2.33 -0.59
N CYS A 221 -14.98 -2.86 -1.70
CA CYS A 221 -13.57 -3.11 -1.92
C CYS A 221 -13.14 -2.81 -3.36
N PHE A 222 -11.85 -2.62 -3.54
CA PHE A 222 -11.18 -2.72 -4.81
C PHE A 222 -10.71 -4.16 -4.98
N HIS A 223 -11.24 -4.83 -6.00
CA HIS A 223 -10.78 -6.14 -6.43
C HIS A 223 -9.62 -5.95 -7.40
N VAL A 224 -8.41 -6.31 -7.01
CA VAL A 224 -7.18 -6.04 -7.75
C VAL A 224 -6.51 -7.35 -8.17
N VAL A 225 -6.07 -7.42 -9.42
CA VAL A 225 -5.47 -8.61 -10.02
C VAL A 225 -4.19 -8.25 -10.75
N ALA A 226 -3.08 -8.88 -10.38
CA ALA A 226 -1.78 -8.66 -11.00
C ALA A 226 -1.69 -9.22 -12.42
N ARG A 227 -0.96 -8.50 -13.29
CA ARG A 227 -0.74 -8.82 -14.71
C ARG A 227 0.71 -9.23 -14.98
#